data_AF-A0A9D1I9M2-F1
#
_entry.id   AF-A0A9D1I9M2-F1
#
_cell.length_a   1.000
_cell.length_b   1.000
_cell.length_c   1.000
_cell.angle_alpha   90.00
_cell.angle_beta   90.00
_cell.angle_gamma   90.00
#
_symmetry.space_group_name_H-M   'P 1'
#
loop_
_entity.id
_entity.type
_entity.pdbx_description
1 polymer ?
#
loop_
_entity_poly.entity_id
_entity_poly.type
_entity_poly.pdbx_seq_one_letter_code
_entity_poly.pdbx_strand_id
1 'polypeptide(L)'
;MKKFGLIAALLVSMLLVFWGCSDKKEDGTATPDAGGKTAGATMLVSTPKPTATAAPEETSSGVEYVDLITDNENLFFSASSTEAAGTENALLPDYCFDGDLDTRWSSLFYDTEEGWICVEFGYPVIINGVYLNENTNWGNVTMWDAQYYSESQQDWVTVYEGAEMYPDEYYEFDSNTEETYRFRLVFRGCTGLAVTLNEIEVFGQFVEVETGTPVRTPAPLEGQIVPDGLTNVALNQTYAASSIEAEGTEDALGPELCFDENNETRWSTIFGDLYEAWISIEFQNPVTISGFVVNEVKNWGYVTSYSAQVWENNEWKTVYEGEEFSKDMDIYIPLENDVTTTQFRLLFHDGQTLSETVSISEIKVYGK
;
A
#
# COMPACT_ATOMS: atom_id res chain seq x y z
N MET A 1 19.07 41.02 -39.16
CA MET A 1 20.48 40.67 -38.82
C MET A 1 20.74 41.09 -37.38
N LYS A 2 21.15 40.15 -36.51
CA LYS A 2 21.84 40.35 -35.20
C LYS A 2 21.01 41.13 -34.16
N LYS A 3 20.92 40.81 -32.88
CA LYS A 3 21.61 39.94 -31.90
C LYS A 3 20.73 40.06 -30.65
N PHE A 4 20.55 39.02 -29.84
CA PHE A 4 20.61 39.16 -28.37
C PHE A 4 20.87 37.77 -27.78
N GLY A 5 21.93 37.72 -26.98
CA GLY A 5 22.37 36.58 -26.20
C GLY A 5 23.19 37.10 -25.02
N LEU A 6 23.20 36.27 -23.97
CA LEU A 6 23.86 36.40 -22.66
C LEU A 6 23.28 37.41 -21.67
N ILE A 7 22.88 36.92 -20.49
CA ILE A 7 23.55 37.22 -19.21
C ILE A 7 23.56 35.95 -18.34
N ALA A 8 24.75 35.63 -17.82
CA ALA A 8 25.01 34.67 -16.74
C ALA A 8 25.58 35.42 -15.52
N ALA A 9 25.54 34.74 -14.36
CA ALA A 9 26.27 34.97 -13.11
C ALA A 9 25.67 35.91 -12.04
N LEU A 10 25.50 35.34 -10.84
CA LEU A 10 25.58 35.90 -9.46
C LEU A 10 25.46 34.64 -8.54
N LEU A 11 26.21 34.36 -7.45
CA LEU A 11 27.11 35.11 -6.58
C LEU A 11 28.08 34.12 -5.89
N VAL A 12 29.29 34.59 -5.59
CA VAL A 12 30.29 33.98 -4.70
C VAL A 12 30.35 34.81 -3.41
N SER A 13 30.72 34.16 -2.30
CA SER A 13 31.50 34.66 -1.14
C SER A 13 30.80 34.73 0.21
N MET A 14 31.30 33.92 1.17
CA MET A 14 31.88 34.43 2.42
C MET A 14 32.61 33.29 3.16
N LEU A 15 33.94 33.36 3.27
CA LEU A 15 34.71 32.61 4.27
C LEU A 15 36.03 33.32 4.57
N LEU A 16 36.54 33.12 5.79
CA LEU A 16 37.69 33.72 6.50
C LEU A 16 37.27 34.94 7.35
N VAL A 17 37.68 35.09 8.62
CA VAL A 17 38.97 34.86 9.30
C VAL A 17 38.65 34.72 10.82
N PHE A 18 39.28 33.91 11.70
CA PHE A 18 40.61 34.10 12.31
C PHE A 18 41.00 32.95 13.26
N TRP A 19 42.32 32.78 13.37
CA TRP A 19 43.08 31.84 14.17
C TRP A 19 43.42 32.43 15.56
N GLY A 20 43.57 31.60 16.59
CA GLY A 20 44.11 32.00 17.90
C GLY A 20 44.48 30.79 18.76
N CYS A 21 45.79 30.50 18.86
CA CYS A 21 46.37 29.54 19.79
C CYS A 21 46.43 30.08 21.24
N SER A 22 46.27 29.21 22.23
CA SER A 22 47.01 29.28 23.50
C SER A 22 46.99 27.93 24.22
N ASP A 23 48.18 27.36 24.45
CA ASP A 23 48.42 26.25 25.38
C ASP A 23 48.24 26.69 26.84
N LYS A 24 47.69 25.79 27.67
CA LYS A 24 48.05 25.58 29.10
C LYS A 24 47.58 24.19 29.58
N LYS A 25 48.48 23.51 30.31
CA LYS A 25 48.34 22.16 30.90
C LYS A 25 47.62 22.15 32.27
N GLU A 26 47.00 20.99 32.56
CA GLU A 26 46.75 20.29 33.85
C GLU A 26 46.06 21.09 34.98
N ASP A 27 45.13 20.59 35.80
CA ASP A 27 44.56 19.28 36.14
C ASP A 27 43.13 19.51 36.70
N GLY A 28 42.31 18.46 36.83
CA GLY A 28 40.99 18.59 37.47
C GLY A 28 39.99 17.54 37.01
N THR A 29 39.86 16.50 37.81
CA THR A 29 38.86 15.43 37.71
C THR A 29 37.43 15.97 37.59
N ALA A 30 36.75 15.64 36.49
CA ALA A 30 35.29 15.64 36.42
C ALA A 30 34.86 14.56 35.41
N THR A 31 34.25 13.50 35.93
CA THR A 31 33.48 12.50 35.19
C THR A 31 32.35 13.18 34.41
N PRO A 32 32.16 12.91 33.10
CA PRO A 32 30.90 13.20 32.46
C PRO A 32 29.88 12.14 32.87
N ASP A 33 28.83 12.65 33.50
CA ASP A 33 27.58 11.96 33.81
C ASP A 33 27.01 11.33 32.53
N ALA A 34 26.97 10.00 32.52
CA ALA A 34 26.31 9.23 31.48
C ALA A 34 24.80 9.33 31.73
N GLY A 35 24.15 10.26 31.03
CA GLY A 35 22.69 10.32 30.94
C GLY A 35 22.14 8.95 30.55
N GLY A 36 21.14 8.51 31.33
CA GLY A 36 20.69 7.13 31.39
C GLY A 36 20.24 6.56 30.06
N LYS A 37 20.85 5.43 29.69
CA LYS A 37 20.23 4.46 28.79
C LYS A 37 19.10 3.77 29.56
N THR A 38 17.85 4.08 29.21
CA THR A 38 16.71 3.25 29.60
C THR A 38 16.80 1.91 28.89
N ALA A 39 16.73 0.85 29.69
CA ALA A 39 16.67 -0.53 29.25
C ALA A 39 15.24 -0.91 28.85
N GLY A 40 15.10 -1.77 27.83
CA GLY A 40 13.88 -2.52 27.55
C GLY A 40 13.20 -2.17 26.22
N ALA A 41 13.87 -2.40 25.09
CA ALA A 41 13.15 -2.68 23.84
C ALA A 41 12.95 -4.20 23.79
N THR A 42 11.70 -4.65 23.77
CA THR A 42 11.34 -6.06 23.56
C THR A 42 10.95 -6.21 22.09
N MET A 43 11.43 -7.27 21.44
CA MET A 43 11.04 -7.58 20.05
C MET A 43 9.55 -7.91 20.05
N LEU A 44 8.73 -7.30 19.18
CA LEU A 44 7.34 -7.74 19.01
C LEU A 44 7.23 -8.85 17.95
N VAL A 45 8.31 -9.09 17.19
CA VAL A 45 8.45 -10.07 16.11
C VAL A 45 9.85 -10.70 16.21
N SER A 46 9.97 -12.03 16.34
CA SER A 46 11.23 -12.75 16.09
C SER A 46 11.02 -14.26 15.96
N THR A 47 11.93 -14.96 15.29
CA THR A 47 12.24 -16.36 15.61
C THR A 47 13.72 -16.59 15.94
N PRO A 48 14.07 -17.61 16.75
CA PRO A 48 15.30 -17.63 17.55
C PRO A 48 16.47 -18.44 16.94
N LYS A 49 17.71 -18.08 17.33
CA LYS A 49 18.88 -18.96 17.22
C LYS A 49 19.14 -19.70 18.55
N PRO A 50 19.43 -21.03 18.57
CA PRO A 50 19.44 -21.78 19.82
C PRO A 50 20.79 -21.64 20.53
N THR A 51 20.78 -21.33 21.83
CA THR A 51 21.79 -21.85 22.77
C THR A 51 21.19 -21.95 24.17
N ALA A 52 21.11 -23.17 24.68
CA ALA A 52 20.64 -23.49 26.03
C ALA A 52 21.54 -22.89 27.12
N THR A 53 20.97 -22.52 28.28
CA THR A 53 21.26 -23.13 29.61
C THR A 53 20.46 -22.46 30.74
N ALA A 54 19.67 -23.29 31.44
CA ALA A 54 19.16 -23.27 32.83
C ALA A 54 18.57 -21.98 33.46
N ALA A 55 17.31 -22.11 33.89
CA ALA A 55 16.53 -21.16 34.69
C ALA A 55 16.84 -21.23 36.21
N PRO A 56 16.43 -20.18 36.96
CA PRO A 56 15.77 -20.37 38.24
C PRO A 56 14.33 -19.81 38.23
N GLU A 57 13.45 -20.49 38.97
CA GLU A 57 12.05 -20.12 39.23
C GLU A 57 11.94 -18.85 40.07
N GLU A 58 11.15 -17.87 39.62
CA GLU A 58 10.58 -16.80 40.45
C GLU A 58 9.10 -16.63 40.10
N THR A 59 8.26 -16.66 41.14
CA THR A 59 6.82 -16.40 41.07
C THR A 59 6.55 -14.90 40.92
N SER A 60 5.93 -14.49 39.82
CA SER A 60 5.43 -13.13 39.62
C SER A 60 4.05 -13.19 38.93
N SER A 61 3.15 -12.31 39.37
CA SER A 61 1.77 -12.19 38.91
C SER A 61 1.65 -12.02 37.40
N GLY A 62 0.61 -12.64 36.84
CA GLY A 62 0.31 -12.76 35.42
C GLY A 62 0.59 -11.52 34.56
N VAL A 63 1.48 -11.73 33.60
CA VAL A 63 1.43 -11.13 32.27
C VAL A 63 1.82 -12.27 31.32
N GLU A 64 0.89 -12.74 30.49
CA GLU A 64 1.22 -13.63 29.37
C GLU A 64 1.71 -12.73 28.23
N TYR A 65 3.02 -12.72 28.00
CA TYR A 65 3.58 -12.21 26.76
C TYR A 65 3.56 -13.37 25.76
N VAL A 66 2.75 -13.26 24.70
CA VAL A 66 2.72 -14.24 23.62
C VAL A 66 3.91 -13.95 22.71
N ASP A 67 4.94 -14.78 22.86
CA ASP A 67 6.10 -14.82 21.98
C ASP A 67 5.71 -15.63 20.71
N LEU A 68 6.14 -15.16 19.55
CA LEU A 68 5.98 -15.66 18.17
C LEU A 68 4.71 -15.26 17.38
N ILE A 69 4.99 -14.46 16.34
CA ILE A 69 4.08 -13.97 15.28
C ILE A 69 3.54 -15.07 14.36
N THR A 70 4.13 -16.27 14.34
CA THR A 70 3.64 -17.32 13.44
C THR A 70 2.26 -17.88 13.80
N ASP A 71 1.69 -17.54 14.97
CA ASP A 71 0.35 -17.99 15.41
C ASP A 71 -0.49 -16.88 16.11
N ASN A 72 -0.12 -15.60 16.01
CA ASN A 72 -0.91 -14.54 16.62
C ASN A 72 -2.11 -14.19 15.73
N GLU A 73 -3.25 -14.83 16.01
CA GLU A 73 -4.55 -14.59 15.34
C GLU A 73 -5.06 -13.14 15.44
N ASN A 74 -4.37 -12.29 16.20
CA ASN A 74 -4.69 -10.88 16.39
C ASN A 74 -3.78 -9.94 15.61
N LEU A 75 -3.03 -10.46 14.62
CA LEU A 75 -2.28 -9.65 13.66
C LEU A 75 -2.89 -9.79 12.27
N PHE A 76 -2.91 -8.68 11.55
CA PHE A 76 -3.52 -8.61 10.24
C PHE A 76 -2.59 -7.85 9.31
N PHE A 77 -2.35 -8.41 8.13
CA PHE A 77 -1.37 -7.87 7.19
C PHE A 77 -2.08 -7.44 5.91
N SER A 78 -1.72 -6.26 5.42
CA SER A 78 -2.25 -5.71 4.19
C SER A 78 -1.17 -4.94 3.46
N ALA A 79 -1.36 -4.73 2.16
CA ALA A 79 -0.48 -3.91 1.33
C ALA A 79 -1.33 -3.18 0.28
N SER A 80 -0.77 -2.12 -0.31
CA SER A 80 -1.38 -1.39 -1.42
C SER A 80 -1.66 -2.32 -2.61
N SER A 81 -0.73 -3.24 -2.86
CA SER A 81 -0.81 -4.21 -3.93
C SER A 81 -0.01 -5.47 -3.61
N THR A 82 -0.19 -6.52 -4.41
CA THR A 82 0.55 -7.78 -4.28
C THR A 82 0.81 -8.36 -5.65
N GLU A 83 2.06 -8.70 -5.93
CA GLU A 83 2.43 -9.46 -7.12
C GLU A 83 1.73 -10.82 -7.10
N ALA A 84 1.18 -11.17 -8.26
CA ALA A 84 0.40 -12.37 -8.47
C ALA A 84 -0.87 -12.51 -7.58
N ALA A 85 -1.48 -11.37 -7.22
CA ALA A 85 -2.69 -11.34 -6.38
C ALA A 85 -3.84 -12.15 -7.00
N GLY A 86 -4.43 -13.04 -6.20
CA GLY A 86 -5.56 -13.89 -6.62
C GLY A 86 -5.15 -15.27 -7.15
N THR A 87 -3.85 -15.56 -7.25
CA THR A 87 -3.35 -16.89 -7.65
C THR A 87 -2.65 -17.62 -6.50
N GLU A 88 -2.36 -18.90 -6.70
CA GLU A 88 -1.61 -19.72 -5.73
C GLU A 88 -0.14 -19.26 -5.56
N ASN A 89 0.35 -18.38 -6.43
CA ASN A 89 1.72 -17.86 -6.41
C ASN A 89 1.81 -16.43 -5.86
N ALA A 90 0.72 -15.90 -5.28
CA ALA A 90 0.67 -14.56 -4.71
C ALA A 90 1.80 -14.35 -3.68
N LEU A 91 2.54 -13.25 -3.82
CA LEU A 91 3.61 -12.84 -2.90
C LEU A 91 3.02 -11.94 -1.80
N LEU A 92 2.24 -12.56 -0.92
CA LEU A 92 1.37 -11.90 0.06
C LEU A 92 2.14 -11.13 1.15
N PRO A 93 1.53 -10.10 1.77
CA PRO A 93 2.18 -9.28 2.79
C PRO A 93 2.56 -10.03 4.07
N ASP A 94 1.85 -11.11 4.42
CA ASP A 94 2.15 -11.95 5.58
C ASP A 94 3.50 -12.66 5.46
N TYR A 95 4.01 -12.88 4.24
CA TYR A 95 5.37 -13.39 4.02
C TYR A 95 6.48 -12.45 4.51
N CYS A 96 6.19 -11.17 4.75
CA CYS A 96 7.17 -10.27 5.39
C CYS A 96 7.21 -10.41 6.91
N PHE A 97 6.30 -11.16 7.51
CA PHE A 97 6.15 -11.23 8.97
C PHE A 97 6.16 -12.68 9.46
N ASP A 98 6.53 -13.65 8.61
CA ASP A 98 6.49 -15.07 8.93
C ASP A 98 7.79 -15.59 9.57
N GLY A 99 8.84 -14.75 9.60
CA GLY A 99 10.16 -15.11 10.12
C GLY A 99 11.00 -15.97 9.17
N ASP A 100 10.57 -16.16 7.92
CA ASP A 100 11.28 -16.91 6.89
C ASP A 100 11.94 -15.97 5.87
N LEU A 101 13.26 -15.78 6.00
CA LEU A 101 14.03 -14.93 5.08
C LEU A 101 14.03 -15.42 3.61
N ASP A 102 13.49 -16.59 3.30
CA ASP A 102 13.35 -17.13 1.95
C ASP A 102 11.97 -16.84 1.31
N THR A 103 10.96 -16.43 2.08
CA THR A 103 9.67 -15.91 1.58
C THR A 103 9.77 -14.38 1.43
N ARG A 104 8.79 -13.78 0.73
CA ARG A 104 8.77 -12.33 0.49
C ARG A 104 7.40 -11.83 0.08
N TRP A 105 7.10 -10.60 0.46
CA TRP A 105 6.10 -9.80 -0.25
C TRP A 105 6.73 -9.09 -1.45
N SER A 106 5.94 -8.88 -2.50
CA SER A 106 6.29 -8.02 -3.62
C SER A 106 5.06 -7.20 -4.01
N SER A 107 5.24 -5.89 -4.24
CA SER A 107 4.18 -5.06 -4.82
C SER A 107 3.91 -5.45 -6.28
N LEU A 108 2.77 -5.00 -6.83
CA LEU A 108 2.60 -5.03 -8.28
C LEU A 108 3.70 -4.22 -8.96
N PHE A 109 4.04 -4.60 -10.20
CA PHE A 109 4.96 -3.79 -10.99
C PHE A 109 4.46 -2.34 -11.09
N TYR A 110 5.39 -1.42 -10.95
CA TYR A 110 5.30 0.05 -10.95
C TYR A 110 4.56 0.66 -9.75
N ASP A 111 4.14 -0.13 -8.76
CA ASP A 111 3.69 0.38 -7.46
C ASP A 111 4.90 0.68 -6.56
N THR A 112 5.68 1.70 -6.94
CA THR A 112 6.98 2.03 -6.33
C THR A 112 7.08 3.46 -5.78
N GLU A 113 6.08 4.32 -6.05
CA GLU A 113 6.13 5.74 -5.67
C GLU A 113 5.12 6.15 -4.59
N GLU A 114 4.17 5.29 -4.23
CA GLU A 114 3.29 5.45 -3.04
C GLU A 114 2.81 4.11 -2.45
N GLY A 115 3.45 3.00 -2.83
CA GLY A 115 3.09 1.67 -2.35
C GLY A 115 3.27 1.57 -0.84
N TRP A 116 2.51 0.72 -0.18
CA TRP A 116 2.61 0.55 1.27
C TRP A 116 2.42 -0.91 1.68
N ILE A 117 3.00 -1.27 2.82
CA ILE A 117 2.75 -2.53 3.53
C ILE A 117 2.47 -2.22 4.99
N CYS A 118 1.42 -2.84 5.54
CA CYS A 118 0.85 -2.50 6.83
C CYS A 118 0.67 -3.76 7.69
N VAL A 119 0.94 -3.60 8.98
CA VAL A 119 0.53 -4.51 10.04
C VAL A 119 -0.47 -3.80 10.93
N GLU A 120 -1.59 -4.48 11.20
CA GLU A 120 -2.58 -4.07 12.18
C GLU A 120 -2.57 -5.02 13.37
N PHE A 121 -2.65 -4.44 14.55
CA PHE A 121 -2.62 -5.12 15.83
C PHE A 121 -4.03 -5.20 16.41
N GLY A 122 -4.37 -6.34 17.00
CA GLY A 122 -5.63 -6.51 17.71
C GLY A 122 -5.67 -5.86 19.09
N TYR A 123 -4.49 -5.50 19.61
CA TYR A 123 -4.30 -4.76 20.85
C TYR A 123 -3.35 -3.58 20.63
N PRO A 124 -3.50 -2.48 21.39
CA PRO A 124 -2.69 -1.29 21.16
C PRO A 124 -1.21 -1.55 21.48
N VAL A 125 -0.34 -0.98 20.67
CA VAL A 125 1.12 -1.05 20.82
C VAL A 125 1.74 0.34 20.84
N ILE A 126 2.94 0.44 21.40
CA ILE A 126 3.85 1.57 21.28
C ILE A 126 5.09 1.06 20.57
N ILE A 127 5.42 1.63 19.42
CA ILE A 127 6.49 1.16 18.53
C ILE A 127 7.69 2.10 18.64
N ASN A 128 8.91 1.56 18.60
CA ASN A 128 10.15 2.31 18.72
C ASN A 128 11.21 2.00 17.65
N GLY A 129 10.93 1.06 16.76
CA GLY A 129 11.83 0.76 15.64
C GLY A 129 11.30 -0.33 14.74
N VAL A 130 12.05 -0.57 13.68
CA VAL A 130 11.77 -1.61 12.69
C VAL A 130 13.07 -2.20 12.18
N TYR A 131 13.16 -3.51 12.06
CA TYR A 131 14.20 -4.17 11.27
C TYR A 131 13.62 -4.59 9.92
N LEU A 132 14.39 -4.38 8.87
CA LEU A 132 13.98 -4.60 7.49
C LEU A 132 14.99 -5.49 6.76
N ASN A 133 14.48 -6.50 6.08
CA ASN A 133 15.23 -7.31 5.14
C ASN A 133 14.70 -7.06 3.72
N GLU A 134 15.35 -6.14 3.01
CA GLU A 134 15.00 -5.84 1.62
C GLU A 134 15.47 -6.93 0.65
N ASN A 135 14.60 -7.30 -0.31
CA ASN A 135 15.00 -8.14 -1.43
C ASN A 135 15.63 -7.31 -2.55
N THR A 136 16.96 -7.18 -2.52
CA THR A 136 17.72 -6.36 -3.49
C THR A 136 17.85 -6.97 -4.90
N ASN A 137 17.24 -8.12 -5.18
CA ASN A 137 17.39 -8.78 -6.49
C ASN A 137 16.69 -8.01 -7.63
N TRP A 138 15.65 -7.25 -7.32
CA TRP A 138 14.75 -6.63 -8.32
C TRP A 138 14.77 -5.11 -8.30
N GLY A 139 15.60 -4.52 -7.45
CA GLY A 139 15.70 -3.10 -7.19
C GLY A 139 15.96 -2.84 -5.72
N ASN A 140 16.27 -1.58 -5.42
CA ASN A 140 16.41 -1.07 -4.07
C ASN A 140 15.44 0.10 -3.89
N VAL A 141 14.72 0.10 -2.77
CA VAL A 141 13.93 1.20 -2.23
C VAL A 141 14.87 2.36 -1.93
N THR A 142 14.59 3.52 -2.53
CA THR A 142 15.42 4.72 -2.42
C THR A 142 14.83 5.75 -1.48
N MET A 143 13.54 5.65 -1.16
CA MET A 143 12.87 6.56 -0.23
C MET A 143 11.66 5.87 0.39
N TRP A 144 11.50 5.99 1.70
CA TRP A 144 10.39 5.37 2.42
C TRP A 144 10.12 6.07 3.75
N ASP A 145 8.91 5.90 4.27
CA ASP A 145 8.50 6.40 5.58
C ASP A 145 8.02 5.23 6.44
N ALA A 146 8.34 5.24 7.73
CA ALA A 146 7.59 4.49 8.73
C ALA A 146 6.48 5.37 9.29
N GLN A 147 5.25 4.86 9.32
CA GLN A 147 4.08 5.62 9.78
C GLN A 147 3.24 4.78 10.73
N TYR A 148 2.61 5.45 11.70
CA TYR A 148 1.57 4.87 12.53
C TYR A 148 0.26 5.63 12.38
N TYR A 149 -0.86 4.97 12.61
CA TYR A 149 -2.13 5.69 12.65
C TYR A 149 -2.35 6.28 14.05
N SER A 150 -2.46 7.59 14.15
CA SER A 150 -2.76 8.28 15.40
C SER A 150 -4.28 8.34 15.58
N GLU A 151 -4.78 7.64 16.60
CA GLU A 151 -6.19 7.69 16.98
C GLU A 151 -6.57 9.07 17.53
N SER A 152 -5.62 9.83 18.08
CA SER A 152 -5.89 11.17 18.61
C SER A 152 -6.06 12.22 17.48
N GLN A 153 -5.28 12.07 16.41
CA GLN A 153 -5.31 12.97 15.25
C GLN A 153 -6.26 12.47 14.15
N GLN A 154 -6.66 11.20 14.19
CA GLN A 154 -7.41 10.50 13.14
C GLN A 154 -6.68 10.55 11.79
N ASP A 155 -5.35 10.45 11.82
CA ASP A 155 -4.49 10.57 10.64
C ASP A 155 -3.23 9.70 10.76
N TRP A 156 -2.59 9.42 9.62
CA TRP A 156 -1.28 8.78 9.57
C TRP A 156 -0.19 9.77 9.94
N VAL A 157 0.69 9.37 10.85
CA VAL A 157 1.81 10.18 11.34
C VAL A 157 3.11 9.48 11.00
N THR A 158 3.99 10.19 10.28
CA THR A 158 5.36 9.72 10.01
C THR A 158 6.19 9.77 11.29
N VAL A 159 6.80 8.63 11.64
CA VAL A 159 7.69 8.47 12.80
C VAL A 159 9.15 8.28 12.38
N TYR A 160 9.39 7.89 11.12
CA TYR A 160 10.72 7.78 10.53
C TYR A 160 10.68 8.10 9.04
N GLU A 161 11.68 8.83 8.55
CA GLU A 161 11.90 9.08 7.12
C GLU A 161 13.25 8.44 6.72
N GLY A 162 13.19 7.49 5.80
CA GLY A 162 14.34 6.73 5.32
C GLY A 162 14.74 7.13 3.90
N ALA A 163 16.04 7.33 3.71
CA ALA A 163 16.65 7.41 2.38
C ALA A 163 17.49 6.15 2.18
N GLU A 164 17.22 5.41 1.10
CA GLU A 164 17.82 4.11 0.79
C GLU A 164 17.56 3.05 1.88
N MET A 165 16.86 1.97 1.51
CA MET A 165 16.73 0.82 2.40
C MET A 165 17.97 -0.07 2.27
N TYR A 166 18.35 -0.71 3.38
CA TYR A 166 19.43 -1.67 3.43
C TYR A 166 18.88 -3.04 3.85
N PRO A 167 19.36 -4.14 3.25
CA PRO A 167 19.02 -5.46 3.73
C PRO A 167 19.69 -5.70 5.09
N ASP A 168 18.97 -6.34 6.01
CA ASP A 168 19.47 -6.73 7.33
C ASP A 168 19.85 -5.52 8.21
N GLU A 169 18.98 -4.50 8.22
CA GLU A 169 19.21 -3.25 8.97
C GLU A 169 18.08 -2.97 9.96
N TYR A 170 18.46 -2.50 11.16
CA TYR A 170 17.54 -2.00 12.18
C TYR A 170 17.50 -0.47 12.18
N TYR A 171 16.29 0.06 12.10
CA TYR A 171 15.98 1.48 12.10
C TYR A 171 15.30 1.85 13.41
N GLU A 172 16.02 2.56 14.28
CA GLU A 172 15.47 3.14 15.51
C GLU A 172 14.72 4.43 15.21
N PHE A 173 13.56 4.62 15.82
CA PHE A 173 12.78 5.84 15.68
C PHE A 173 13.28 6.93 16.62
N ASP A 174 13.23 8.20 16.18
CA ASP A 174 13.61 9.36 17.00
C ASP A 174 12.75 9.50 18.27
N SER A 175 11.51 8.98 18.21
CA SER A 175 10.59 8.90 19.33
C SER A 175 9.67 7.69 19.16
N ASN A 176 9.23 7.14 20.28
CA ASN A 176 8.15 6.16 20.28
C ASN A 176 6.87 6.72 19.63
N THR A 177 6.08 5.86 19.03
CA THR A 177 4.73 6.21 18.58
C THR A 177 3.80 6.54 19.76
N GLU A 178 2.65 7.14 19.47
CA GLU A 178 1.50 7.03 20.37
C GLU A 178 1.04 5.56 20.47
N GLU A 179 0.11 5.28 21.39
CA GLU A 179 -0.63 4.02 21.34
C GLU A 179 -1.33 3.91 19.99
N THR A 180 -1.04 2.84 19.26
CA THR A 180 -1.59 2.62 17.93
C THR A 180 -1.98 1.18 17.74
N TYR A 181 -2.89 0.96 16.79
CA TYR A 181 -3.26 -0.36 16.31
C TYR A 181 -2.76 -0.60 14.88
N ARG A 182 -2.08 0.36 14.25
CA ARG A 182 -1.67 0.25 12.85
C ARG A 182 -0.31 0.88 12.62
N PHE A 183 0.54 0.14 11.92
CA PHE A 183 1.86 0.57 11.50
C PHE A 183 2.07 0.19 10.05
N ARG A 184 2.63 1.10 9.25
CA ARG A 184 2.94 0.84 7.85
C ARG A 184 4.29 1.39 7.46
N LEU A 185 4.86 0.77 6.43
CA LEU A 185 5.90 1.37 5.61
C LEU A 185 5.23 1.94 4.36
N VAL A 186 5.61 3.16 3.98
CA VAL A 186 5.19 3.79 2.72
C VAL A 186 6.43 4.01 1.86
N PHE A 187 6.41 3.52 0.64
CA PHE A 187 7.51 3.62 -0.31
C PHE A 187 7.28 4.80 -1.26
N ARG A 188 8.32 5.62 -1.45
CA ARG A 188 8.29 6.83 -2.29
C ARG A 188 9.30 6.79 -3.43
N GLY A 189 10.01 5.69 -3.56
CA GLY A 189 10.93 5.45 -4.65
C GLY A 189 11.56 4.07 -4.59
N CYS A 190 11.73 3.46 -5.76
CA CYS A 190 12.49 2.23 -5.96
C CYS A 190 13.28 2.35 -7.26
N THR A 191 14.47 1.76 -7.32
CA THR A 191 15.23 1.62 -8.57
C THR A 191 14.73 0.45 -9.43
N GLY A 192 13.94 -0.44 -8.83
CA GLY A 192 13.29 -1.57 -9.46
C GLY A 192 11.93 -1.25 -10.05
N LEU A 193 11.31 -2.28 -10.61
CA LEU A 193 9.92 -2.21 -11.06
C LEU A 193 8.93 -2.56 -9.96
N ALA A 194 9.34 -3.11 -8.82
CA ALA A 194 8.46 -3.41 -7.69
C ALA A 194 9.23 -3.17 -6.39
N VAL A 195 8.50 -3.00 -5.28
CA VAL A 195 9.09 -3.05 -3.95
C VAL A 195 8.98 -4.49 -3.47
N THR A 196 10.07 -5.03 -2.96
CA THR A 196 10.11 -6.43 -2.52
C THR A 196 10.86 -6.53 -1.20
N LEU A 197 10.22 -7.09 -0.18
CA LEU A 197 10.77 -7.26 1.17
C LEU A 197 10.65 -8.73 1.56
N ASN A 198 11.72 -9.27 2.15
CA ASN A 198 11.72 -10.62 2.68
C ASN A 198 11.17 -10.64 4.10
N GLU A 199 11.56 -9.67 4.94
CA GLU A 199 11.18 -9.68 6.35
C GLU A 199 11.06 -8.25 6.90
N ILE A 200 10.10 -8.06 7.80
CA ILE A 200 9.83 -6.85 8.57
C ILE A 200 9.61 -7.28 10.03
N GLU A 201 10.49 -6.83 10.91
CA GLU A 201 10.29 -6.99 12.35
C GLU A 201 9.97 -5.62 12.97
N VAL A 202 8.81 -5.50 13.60
CA VAL A 202 8.39 -4.28 14.32
C VAL A 202 8.80 -4.38 15.80
N PHE A 203 9.39 -3.32 16.35
CA PHE A 203 9.91 -3.28 17.72
C PHE A 203 9.08 -2.35 18.59
N GLY A 204 8.78 -2.76 19.82
CA GLY A 204 7.92 -1.98 20.69
C GLY A 204 7.41 -2.74 21.91
N GLN A 205 6.26 -2.31 22.43
CA GLN A 205 5.57 -2.95 23.54
C GLN A 205 4.06 -2.90 23.33
N PHE A 206 3.37 -3.99 23.67
CA PHE A 206 1.92 -3.94 23.85
C PHE A 206 1.57 -3.09 25.07
N VAL A 207 0.51 -2.30 24.93
CA VAL A 207 -0.08 -1.55 26.02
C VAL A 207 -0.92 -2.51 26.85
N GLU A 208 -0.82 -2.43 28.18
CA GLU A 208 -1.67 -3.23 29.07
C GLU A 208 -3.14 -2.83 28.90
N VAL A 209 -3.99 -3.80 28.59
CA VAL A 209 -5.44 -3.62 28.47
C VAL A 209 -6.20 -4.39 29.55
N GLU A 210 -7.42 -3.97 29.86
CA GLU A 210 -8.24 -4.66 30.86
C GLU A 210 -8.58 -6.08 30.40
N THR A 211 -8.58 -7.04 31.34
CA THR A 211 -8.97 -8.42 31.05
C THR A 211 -10.37 -8.48 30.44
N GLY A 212 -10.49 -9.12 29.26
CA GLY A 212 -11.75 -9.22 28.51
C GLY A 212 -11.96 -8.10 27.49
N THR A 213 -10.97 -7.23 27.26
CA THR A 213 -10.97 -6.30 26.14
C THR A 213 -11.05 -7.10 24.83
N PRO A 214 -12.08 -6.84 23.98
CA PRO A 214 -12.23 -7.54 22.73
C PRO A 214 -11.06 -7.21 21.80
N VAL A 215 -10.61 -8.21 21.05
CA VAL A 215 -9.61 -8.04 19.99
C VAL A 215 -10.18 -7.10 18.94
N ARG A 216 -9.40 -6.07 18.57
CA ARG A 216 -9.73 -5.24 17.42
C ARG A 216 -9.42 -6.01 16.14
N THR A 217 -10.46 -6.45 15.45
CA THR A 217 -10.32 -6.80 14.03
C THR A 217 -10.24 -5.52 13.20
N PRO A 218 -9.32 -5.42 12.24
CA PRO A 218 -9.29 -4.33 11.28
C PRO A 218 -10.67 -4.10 10.68
N ALA A 219 -11.06 -2.82 10.59
CA ALA A 219 -12.11 -2.48 9.65
C ALA A 219 -11.53 -2.72 8.25
N PRO A 220 -12.28 -3.33 7.31
CA PRO A 220 -11.94 -3.28 5.90
C PRO A 220 -11.65 -1.83 5.50
N LEU A 221 -10.76 -1.59 4.52
CA LEU A 221 -10.46 -0.24 4.07
C LEU A 221 -11.77 0.50 3.71
N GLU A 222 -11.81 1.82 3.87
CA GLU A 222 -13.02 2.58 3.57
C GLU A 222 -13.43 2.33 2.12
N GLY A 223 -14.66 1.81 1.93
CA GLY A 223 -15.14 1.37 0.62
C GLY A 223 -14.85 -0.10 0.28
N GLN A 224 -14.02 -0.87 0.98
CA GLN A 224 -13.92 -2.33 0.70
C GLN A 224 -15.15 -3.13 1.16
N ILE A 225 -16.02 -2.55 2.01
CA ILE A 225 -17.25 -3.21 2.44
C ILE A 225 -18.33 -3.00 1.37
N VAL A 226 -18.56 -4.04 0.58
CA VAL A 226 -19.77 -4.14 -0.23
C VAL A 226 -20.98 -4.32 0.71
N PRO A 227 -22.05 -3.52 0.57
CA PRO A 227 -23.25 -3.67 1.39
C PRO A 227 -23.83 -5.09 1.37
N ASP A 228 -24.31 -5.55 2.54
CA ASP A 228 -24.90 -6.87 2.71
C ASP A 228 -26.04 -7.14 1.71
N GLY A 229 -26.05 -8.35 1.15
CA GLY A 229 -27.10 -8.81 0.25
C GLY A 229 -26.93 -8.40 -1.21
N LEU A 230 -25.84 -7.73 -1.57
CA LEU A 230 -25.44 -7.52 -2.95
C LEU A 230 -24.56 -8.67 -3.47
N THR A 231 -24.63 -8.92 -4.77
CA THR A 231 -23.81 -9.93 -5.46
C THR A 231 -23.16 -9.32 -6.69
N ASN A 232 -21.99 -9.82 -7.09
CA ASN A 232 -21.37 -9.41 -8.35
C ASN A 232 -22.21 -9.94 -9.53
N VAL A 233 -22.97 -9.05 -10.17
CA VAL A 233 -23.85 -9.38 -11.31
C VAL A 233 -23.12 -9.29 -12.67
N ALA A 234 -21.86 -8.87 -12.68
CA ALA A 234 -21.06 -8.73 -13.89
C ALA A 234 -20.52 -10.06 -14.43
N LEU A 235 -20.49 -11.13 -13.61
CA LEU A 235 -19.92 -12.42 -13.99
C LEU A 235 -20.75 -13.13 -15.06
N ASN A 236 -20.07 -13.77 -16.01
CA ASN A 236 -20.67 -14.57 -17.10
C ASN A 236 -21.71 -13.82 -17.94
N GLN A 237 -21.45 -12.55 -18.23
CA GLN A 237 -22.27 -11.70 -19.09
C GLN A 237 -21.63 -11.52 -20.47
N THR A 238 -22.26 -10.73 -21.33
CA THR A 238 -21.67 -10.34 -22.61
C THR A 238 -20.88 -9.05 -22.42
N TYR A 239 -19.62 -9.03 -22.86
CA TYR A 239 -18.73 -7.89 -22.70
C TYR A 239 -18.38 -7.27 -24.05
N ALA A 240 -18.18 -5.96 -24.07
CA ALA A 240 -17.70 -5.23 -25.23
C ALA A 240 -16.87 -4.02 -24.80
N ALA A 241 -15.97 -3.58 -25.68
CA ALA A 241 -15.17 -2.37 -25.47
C ALA A 241 -15.04 -1.57 -26.78
N SER A 242 -14.63 -0.31 -26.67
CA SER A 242 -14.40 0.58 -27.80
C SER A 242 -13.25 0.11 -28.69
N SER A 243 -12.18 -0.40 -28.08
CA SER A 243 -11.01 -0.97 -28.73
C SER A 243 -10.32 -1.99 -27.83
N ILE A 244 -9.46 -2.82 -28.43
CA ILE A 244 -8.77 -3.92 -27.76
C ILE A 244 -7.31 -3.91 -28.23
N GLU A 245 -6.36 -3.84 -27.29
CA GLU A 245 -4.95 -4.03 -27.60
C GLU A 245 -4.71 -5.42 -28.20
N ALA A 246 -3.95 -5.49 -29.28
CA ALA A 246 -3.62 -6.73 -30.00
C ALA A 246 -4.86 -7.52 -30.50
N GLU A 247 -5.96 -6.83 -30.81
CA GLU A 247 -7.20 -7.44 -31.31
C GLU A 247 -6.96 -8.42 -32.48
N GLY A 248 -7.58 -9.59 -32.39
CA GLY A 248 -7.48 -10.65 -33.42
C GLY A 248 -6.23 -11.53 -33.32
N THR A 249 -5.42 -11.35 -32.27
CA THR A 249 -4.27 -12.21 -31.95
C THR A 249 -4.57 -13.09 -30.72
N GLU A 250 -3.67 -14.03 -30.41
CA GLU A 250 -3.77 -14.83 -29.18
C GLU A 250 -3.44 -14.04 -27.91
N ASP A 251 -2.80 -12.87 -28.06
CA ASP A 251 -2.38 -11.99 -26.97
C ASP A 251 -3.35 -10.80 -26.76
N ALA A 252 -4.57 -10.88 -27.32
CA ALA A 252 -5.54 -9.79 -27.25
C ALA A 252 -5.98 -9.51 -25.81
N LEU A 253 -5.93 -8.24 -25.39
CA LEU A 253 -6.34 -7.80 -24.06
C LEU A 253 -7.82 -7.41 -24.05
N GLY A 254 -8.70 -8.40 -24.23
CA GLY A 254 -10.15 -8.24 -24.39
C GLY A 254 -10.90 -7.83 -23.11
N PRO A 255 -12.15 -7.31 -23.23
CA PRO A 255 -12.93 -6.85 -22.09
C PRO A 255 -13.29 -7.94 -21.09
N GLU A 256 -13.33 -9.21 -21.51
CA GLU A 256 -13.57 -10.37 -20.64
C GLU A 256 -12.56 -10.49 -19.50
N LEU A 257 -11.34 -9.97 -19.71
CA LEU A 257 -10.26 -9.98 -18.73
C LEU A 257 -10.50 -9.01 -17.56
N CYS A 258 -11.52 -8.15 -17.63
CA CYS A 258 -11.95 -7.31 -16.51
C CYS A 258 -13.03 -7.98 -15.64
N PHE A 259 -13.52 -9.15 -16.02
CA PHE A 259 -14.70 -9.77 -15.40
C PHE A 259 -14.44 -11.24 -15.04
N ASP A 260 -13.18 -11.61 -14.87
CA ASP A 260 -12.70 -12.98 -14.61
C ASP A 260 -12.25 -13.21 -13.16
N GLU A 261 -12.42 -12.20 -12.30
CA GLU A 261 -12.00 -12.21 -10.88
C GLU A 261 -10.48 -12.36 -10.70
N ASN A 262 -9.70 -11.95 -11.70
CA ASN A 262 -8.24 -12.05 -11.71
C ASN A 262 -7.58 -10.68 -11.97
N ASN A 263 -7.01 -10.10 -10.92
CA ASN A 263 -6.36 -8.78 -11.00
C ASN A 263 -5.04 -8.78 -11.80
N GLU A 264 -4.53 -9.93 -12.24
CA GLU A 264 -3.32 -10.03 -13.08
C GLU A 264 -3.62 -9.89 -14.57
N THR A 265 -4.84 -10.25 -14.99
CA THR A 265 -5.33 -10.07 -16.34
C THR A 265 -5.92 -8.66 -16.48
N ARG A 266 -5.98 -8.15 -17.71
CA ARG A 266 -6.49 -6.79 -17.94
C ARG A 266 -7.02 -6.62 -19.34
N TRP A 267 -8.02 -5.78 -19.48
CA TRP A 267 -8.32 -5.11 -20.73
C TRP A 267 -7.38 -3.92 -20.92
N SER A 268 -7.07 -3.63 -22.18
CA SER A 268 -6.41 -2.38 -22.55
C SER A 268 -6.96 -1.87 -23.88
N THR A 269 -7.09 -0.55 -23.99
CA THR A 269 -7.37 0.08 -25.29
C THR A 269 -6.16 -0.05 -26.21
N ILE A 270 -6.36 0.17 -27.51
CA ILE A 270 -5.22 0.40 -28.41
C ILE A 270 -4.50 1.69 -27.99
N PHE A 271 -3.18 1.72 -28.10
CA PHE A 271 -2.36 2.93 -27.89
C PHE A 271 -2.93 4.15 -28.63
N GLY A 272 -3.14 5.27 -27.92
CA GLY A 272 -3.71 6.50 -28.48
C GLY A 272 -5.24 6.59 -28.40
N ASP A 273 -5.94 5.60 -27.83
CA ASP A 273 -7.39 5.52 -27.74
C ASP A 273 -7.87 5.58 -26.29
N LEU A 274 -7.49 6.63 -25.55
CA LEU A 274 -8.02 6.90 -24.20
C LEU A 274 -9.32 7.70 -24.23
N TYR A 275 -9.37 8.74 -25.05
CA TYR A 275 -10.44 9.74 -25.01
C TYR A 275 -11.77 9.19 -25.48
N GLU A 276 -12.77 9.17 -24.59
CA GLU A 276 -14.09 8.57 -24.79
C GLU A 276 -14.04 7.05 -25.08
N ALA A 277 -12.97 6.39 -24.66
CA ALA A 277 -12.91 4.94 -24.63
C ALA A 277 -13.95 4.39 -23.66
N TRP A 278 -14.46 3.20 -23.92
CA TRP A 278 -15.48 2.59 -23.08
C TRP A 278 -15.33 1.08 -22.99
N ILE A 279 -15.77 0.55 -21.86
CA ILE A 279 -15.95 -0.89 -21.61
C ILE A 279 -17.35 -1.10 -21.03
N SER A 280 -18.06 -2.12 -21.52
CA SER A 280 -19.47 -2.33 -21.22
C SER A 280 -19.82 -3.79 -20.96
N ILE A 281 -20.87 -3.97 -20.19
CA ILE A 281 -21.51 -5.23 -19.86
C ILE A 281 -22.94 -5.17 -20.39
N GLU A 282 -23.36 -6.20 -21.12
CA GLU A 282 -24.76 -6.45 -21.43
C GLU A 282 -25.24 -7.64 -20.58
N PHE A 283 -26.20 -7.35 -19.71
CA PHE A 283 -26.78 -8.33 -18.81
C PHE A 283 -27.81 -9.19 -19.55
N GLN A 284 -27.77 -10.51 -19.34
CA GLN A 284 -28.74 -11.43 -19.94
C GLN A 284 -30.19 -11.17 -19.49
N ASN A 285 -30.38 -10.58 -18.31
CA ASN A 285 -31.66 -10.14 -17.78
C ASN A 285 -31.50 -8.76 -17.12
N PRO A 286 -32.57 -7.95 -17.00
CA PRO A 286 -32.50 -6.72 -16.23
C PRO A 286 -32.05 -6.99 -14.78
N VAL A 287 -31.07 -6.24 -14.30
CA VAL A 287 -30.50 -6.32 -12.94
C VAL A 287 -30.67 -4.98 -12.24
N THR A 288 -30.78 -4.98 -10.92
CA THR A 288 -30.76 -3.73 -10.14
C THR A 288 -29.38 -3.56 -9.51
N ILE A 289 -28.63 -2.57 -10.00
CA ILE A 289 -27.26 -2.27 -9.54
C ILE A 289 -27.28 -1.19 -8.46
N SER A 290 -26.39 -1.32 -7.47
CA SER A 290 -26.26 -0.39 -6.32
C SER A 290 -24.87 0.25 -6.24
N GLY A 291 -23.88 -0.31 -6.92
CA GLY A 291 -22.51 0.17 -6.91
C GLY A 291 -21.59 -0.73 -7.73
N PHE A 292 -20.33 -0.37 -7.77
CA PHE A 292 -19.34 -1.09 -8.57
C PHE A 292 -17.94 -0.94 -7.95
N VAL A 293 -17.01 -1.77 -8.38
CA VAL A 293 -15.59 -1.74 -8.07
C VAL A 293 -14.85 -1.67 -9.39
N VAL A 294 -13.76 -0.90 -9.44
CA VAL A 294 -12.84 -0.87 -10.58
C VAL A 294 -11.42 -0.90 -10.05
N ASN A 295 -10.63 -1.84 -10.56
CA ASN A 295 -9.20 -1.92 -10.32
C ASN A 295 -8.48 -1.51 -11.61
N GLU A 296 -7.73 -0.41 -11.54
CA GLU A 296 -7.02 0.17 -12.68
C GLU A 296 -5.55 -0.26 -12.67
N VAL A 297 -5.02 -0.58 -13.85
CA VAL A 297 -3.58 -0.83 -14.04
C VAL A 297 -2.90 0.49 -14.39
N LYS A 298 -2.34 1.16 -13.38
CA LYS A 298 -1.81 2.54 -13.50
C LYS A 298 -0.40 2.67 -14.11
N ASN A 299 0.20 1.54 -14.52
CA ASN A 299 1.62 1.43 -14.92
C ASN A 299 2.00 2.28 -16.14
N TRP A 300 1.04 2.51 -17.05
CA TRP A 300 1.25 3.26 -18.29
C TRP A 300 0.51 4.60 -18.31
N GLY A 301 0.06 5.04 -17.13
CA GLY A 301 -0.84 6.15 -16.93
C GLY A 301 -2.11 5.75 -16.20
N TYR A 302 -2.90 6.73 -15.82
CA TYR A 302 -4.14 6.53 -15.08
C TYR A 302 -5.23 7.50 -15.56
N VAL A 303 -6.48 7.06 -15.43
CA VAL A 303 -7.71 7.81 -15.70
C VAL A 303 -7.83 8.93 -14.67
N THR A 304 -8.11 10.14 -15.15
CA THR A 304 -8.34 11.35 -14.35
C THR A 304 -9.76 11.89 -14.50
N SER A 305 -10.57 11.29 -15.37
CA SER A 305 -12.02 11.50 -15.39
C SER A 305 -12.74 10.35 -16.08
N TYR A 306 -13.85 9.90 -15.50
CA TYR A 306 -14.72 8.87 -16.07
C TYR A 306 -16.17 9.03 -15.63
N SER A 307 -17.09 8.42 -16.36
CA SER A 307 -18.48 8.25 -15.96
C SER A 307 -18.89 6.78 -15.94
N ALA A 308 -19.66 6.39 -14.92
CA ALA A 308 -20.41 5.13 -14.96
C ALA A 308 -21.80 5.41 -15.54
N GLN A 309 -22.20 4.63 -16.53
CA GLN A 309 -23.43 4.85 -17.28
C GLN A 309 -24.25 3.58 -17.39
N VAL A 310 -25.57 3.75 -17.43
CA VAL A 310 -26.54 2.68 -17.61
C VAL A 310 -27.34 2.90 -18.88
N TRP A 311 -27.82 1.81 -19.46
CA TRP A 311 -28.74 1.91 -20.59
C TRP A 311 -30.19 2.03 -20.08
N GLU A 312 -30.83 3.17 -20.36
CA GLU A 312 -32.20 3.47 -19.97
C GLU A 312 -32.91 4.15 -21.17
N ASN A 313 -34.12 3.70 -21.51
CA ASN A 313 -34.94 4.31 -22.57
C ASN A 313 -34.23 4.47 -23.93
N ASN A 314 -33.41 3.49 -24.33
CA ASN A 314 -32.60 3.48 -25.56
C ASN A 314 -31.49 4.56 -25.62
N GLU A 315 -31.06 5.08 -24.47
CA GLU A 315 -29.95 6.02 -24.39
C GLU A 315 -29.04 5.67 -23.20
N TRP A 316 -27.76 6.04 -23.31
CA TRP A 316 -26.83 5.98 -22.18
C TRP A 316 -27.08 7.14 -21.23
N LYS A 317 -27.18 6.84 -19.94
CA LYS A 317 -27.37 7.83 -18.88
C LYS A 317 -26.30 7.69 -17.83
N THR A 318 -25.62 8.79 -17.51
CA THR A 318 -24.68 8.84 -16.40
C THR A 318 -25.39 8.67 -15.07
N VAL A 319 -24.86 7.76 -14.25
CA VAL A 319 -25.30 7.49 -12.87
C VAL A 319 -24.21 7.77 -11.83
N TYR A 320 -22.97 7.98 -12.28
CA TYR A 320 -21.83 8.34 -11.45
C TYR A 320 -20.78 9.09 -12.31
N GLU A 321 -20.15 10.10 -11.72
CA GLU A 321 -19.00 10.83 -12.28
C GLU A 321 -17.82 10.65 -11.31
N GLY A 322 -16.65 10.28 -11.83
CA GLY A 322 -15.44 10.09 -11.04
C GLY A 322 -14.23 10.78 -11.66
N GLU A 323 -13.25 11.09 -10.82
CA GLU A 323 -11.98 11.70 -11.22
C GLU A 323 -10.93 10.60 -11.37
N GLU A 324 -10.46 10.01 -10.27
CA GLU A 324 -9.45 8.94 -10.28
C GLU A 324 -9.99 7.68 -9.59
N PHE A 325 -9.58 6.51 -10.07
CA PHE A 325 -9.79 5.26 -9.34
C PHE A 325 -8.82 5.15 -8.16
N SER A 326 -9.25 4.47 -7.10
CA SER A 326 -8.41 4.20 -5.94
C SER A 326 -7.12 3.49 -6.32
N LYS A 327 -6.08 3.71 -5.52
CA LYS A 327 -4.84 2.91 -5.57
C LYS A 327 -5.01 1.58 -4.84
N ASP A 328 -5.86 1.59 -3.81
CA ASP A 328 -6.25 0.37 -3.11
C ASP A 328 -7.21 -0.44 -3.98
N MET A 329 -7.03 -1.75 -3.97
CA MET A 329 -7.86 -2.67 -4.73
C MET A 329 -9.22 -2.89 -4.05
N ASP A 330 -10.22 -3.17 -4.87
CA ASP A 330 -11.56 -3.56 -4.45
C ASP A 330 -12.34 -2.52 -3.64
N ILE A 331 -12.10 -1.22 -3.91
CA ILE A 331 -12.91 -0.13 -3.35
C ILE A 331 -14.28 -0.05 -4.03
N TYR A 332 -15.32 -0.35 -3.28
CA TYR A 332 -16.73 -0.20 -3.64
C TYR A 332 -17.11 1.28 -3.75
N ILE A 333 -17.62 1.63 -4.92
CA ILE A 333 -18.17 2.93 -5.28
C ILE A 333 -19.70 2.81 -5.26
N PRO A 334 -20.39 3.41 -4.27
CA PRO A 334 -21.85 3.39 -4.24
C PRO A 334 -22.43 4.31 -5.32
N LEU A 335 -23.49 3.85 -5.98
CA LEU A 335 -24.35 4.75 -6.75
C LEU A 335 -25.25 5.55 -5.80
N GLU A 336 -25.63 6.77 -6.23
CA GLU A 336 -26.56 7.60 -5.44
C GLU A 336 -27.92 6.91 -5.25
N ASN A 337 -28.34 6.13 -6.24
CA ASN A 337 -29.60 5.39 -6.22
C ASN A 337 -29.42 4.01 -6.89
N ASP A 338 -30.16 3.02 -6.41
CA ASP A 338 -30.32 1.73 -7.10
C ASP A 338 -30.91 1.95 -8.51
N VAL A 339 -30.33 1.31 -9.54
CA VAL A 339 -30.79 1.45 -10.92
C VAL A 339 -31.04 0.10 -11.57
N THR A 340 -32.24 -0.10 -12.11
CA THR A 340 -32.53 -1.28 -12.94
C THR A 340 -32.12 -1.03 -14.38
N THR A 341 -31.24 -1.87 -14.92
CA THR A 341 -30.74 -1.74 -16.30
C THR A 341 -30.46 -3.08 -16.96
N THR A 342 -30.27 -3.06 -18.28
CA THR A 342 -29.81 -4.20 -19.08
C THR A 342 -28.37 -4.02 -19.56
N GLN A 343 -27.79 -2.82 -19.43
CA GLN A 343 -26.38 -2.59 -19.74
C GLN A 343 -25.76 -1.58 -18.78
N PHE A 344 -24.50 -1.81 -18.45
CA PHE A 344 -23.66 -0.92 -17.68
C PHE A 344 -22.38 -0.66 -18.49
N ARG A 345 -21.85 0.56 -18.44
CA ARG A 345 -20.52 0.86 -18.99
C ARG A 345 -19.76 1.86 -18.14
N LEU A 346 -18.44 1.78 -18.23
CA LEU A 346 -17.55 2.88 -17.91
C LEU A 346 -17.17 3.61 -19.20
N LEU A 347 -17.19 4.94 -19.16
CA LEU A 347 -16.76 5.83 -20.22
C LEU A 347 -15.64 6.70 -19.67
N PHE A 348 -14.47 6.64 -20.29
CA PHE A 348 -13.26 7.33 -19.83
C PHE A 348 -13.10 8.64 -20.60
N HIS A 349 -13.07 9.76 -19.90
CA HIS A 349 -13.05 11.09 -20.49
C HIS A 349 -11.64 11.65 -20.63
N ASP A 350 -10.80 11.43 -19.62
CA ASP A 350 -9.45 11.97 -19.56
C ASP A 350 -8.52 11.10 -18.71
N GLY A 351 -7.22 11.27 -18.87
CA GLY A 351 -6.20 10.57 -18.10
C GLY A 351 -4.81 11.16 -18.26
N GLN A 352 -3.97 10.92 -17.26
CA GLN A 352 -2.56 11.23 -17.32
C GLN A 352 -1.80 9.98 -17.73
N THR A 353 -1.33 9.93 -18.97
CA THR A 353 -0.71 8.72 -19.52
C THR A 353 0.45 9.04 -20.45
N LEU A 354 1.45 8.16 -20.43
CA LEU A 354 2.57 8.18 -21.38
C LEU A 354 2.16 7.62 -22.75
N SER A 355 1.04 6.92 -22.83
CA SER A 355 0.63 6.09 -23.97
C SER A 355 -0.78 6.36 -24.49
N GLU A 356 -1.53 7.28 -23.88
CA GLU A 356 -2.91 7.59 -24.26
C GLU A 356 -3.78 6.31 -24.30
N THR A 357 -3.68 5.46 -23.27
CA THR A 357 -4.42 4.20 -23.13
C THR A 357 -5.12 4.10 -21.78
N VAL A 358 -6.21 3.34 -21.72
CA VAL A 358 -6.86 2.92 -20.47
C VAL A 358 -6.59 1.44 -20.29
N SER A 359 -6.19 1.04 -19.08
CA SER A 359 -6.00 -0.35 -18.74
C SER A 359 -6.63 -0.69 -17.39
N ILE A 360 -7.56 -1.65 -17.40
CA ILE A 360 -8.37 -2.04 -16.25
C ILE A 360 -8.17 -3.53 -16.03
N SER A 361 -7.85 -3.92 -14.80
CA SER A 361 -7.69 -5.34 -14.46
C SER A 361 -8.98 -5.99 -13.99
N GLU A 362 -9.85 -5.25 -13.30
CA GLU A 362 -11.07 -5.85 -12.76
C GLU A 362 -12.20 -4.81 -12.66
N ILE A 363 -13.42 -5.24 -12.97
CA ILE A 363 -14.66 -4.49 -12.78
C ILE A 363 -15.67 -5.44 -12.15
N LYS A 364 -16.14 -5.10 -10.94
CA LYS A 364 -17.26 -5.81 -10.30
C LYS A 364 -18.45 -4.88 -10.26
N VAL A 365 -19.63 -5.38 -10.63
CA VAL A 365 -20.88 -4.59 -10.53
C VAL A 365 -21.77 -5.28 -9.52
N TYR A 366 -22.13 -4.58 -8.46
CA TYR A 366 -22.87 -5.15 -7.34
C TYR A 366 -24.35 -4.79 -7.39
N GLY A 367 -25.20 -5.81 -7.30
CA GLY A 367 -26.63 -5.69 -7.44
C GLY A 367 -27.41 -6.93 -7.04
N LYS A 368 -28.70 -6.92 -7.38
CA LYS A 368 -29.71 -7.97 -7.09
C LYS A 368 -30.66 -8.23 -8.27
#